data_AF-A0A5B2ZF88-F1
#
_entry.id   AF-A0A5B2ZF88-F1
#
_cell.length_a   1.000
_cell.length_b   1.000
_cell.length_c   1.000
_cell.angle_alpha   90.00
_cell.angle_beta   90.00
_cell.angle_gamma   90.00
#
_symmetry.space_group_name_H-M   'P 1'
#
loop_
_entity.id
_entity.type
_entity.pdbx_description
1 polymer ?
#
loop_
_entity_poly.entity_id
_entity_poly.type
_entity_poly.pdbx_seq_one_letter_code
_entity_poly.pdbx_strand_id
1 'polypeptide(L)' 'MKAVILALAAVSILALTACVSTSSTYAQRLGPAPRVQYDTEYMAKVEAANRQVGSRVVWINPPTKPVEEEVASAD' A
#
# COMPACT_ATOMS: atom_id res chain seq x y z
N MET A 1 28.73 40.16 17.55
CA MET A 1 28.07 39.98 16.24
C MET A 1 28.35 38.62 15.60
N LYS A 2 29.61 38.18 15.47
CA LYS A 2 29.96 36.86 14.86
C LYS A 2 29.31 35.65 15.57
N ALA A 3 29.24 35.66 16.90
CA ALA A 3 28.61 34.58 17.68
C ALA A 3 27.08 34.47 17.48
N VAL A 4 26.41 35.60 17.24
CA VAL A 4 24.95 35.63 16.99
C VAL A 4 24.62 35.04 15.63
N ILE A 5 25.45 35.35 14.61
CA ILE A 5 25.29 34.80 13.25
C ILE A 5 25.51 33.29 13.25
N LEU A 6 26.49 32.78 14.00
CA LEU A 6 26.74 31.35 14.14
C LEU A 6 25.60 30.62 14.86
N ALA A 7 25.01 31.24 15.89
CA ALA A 7 23.86 30.67 16.58
C ALA A 7 22.62 30.58 15.68
N LEU A 8 22.33 31.62 14.89
CA LEU A 8 21.24 31.61 13.92
C LEU A 8 21.42 30.56 12.81
N ALA A 9 22.65 30.37 12.33
CA ALA A 9 22.98 29.34 11.36
C ALA A 9 22.78 27.92 11.93
N ALA A 10 23.15 27.69 13.19
CA ALA A 10 22.96 26.39 13.85
C ALA A 10 21.47 26.05 14.03
N VAL A 11 20.64 27.03 14.44
CA VAL A 11 19.19 26.84 14.62
C VAL A 11 18.48 26.54 13.29
N SER A 12 18.92 27.19 12.20
CA SER A 12 18.32 26.97 10.88
C SER A 12 18.67 25.60 10.28
N ILE A 13 19.87 25.07 10.55
CA ILE A 13 20.24 23.70 10.16
C ILE A 13 19.42 22.66 10.94
N LEU A 14 19.20 22.88 12.24
CA LEU A 14 18.37 22.00 13.07
C LEU A 14 16.91 21.97 12.61
N ALA A 15 16.36 23.13 12.21
CA ALA A 15 14.98 23.24 11.70
C ALA A 15 14.74 22.43 10.40
N LEU A 16 15.75 22.33 9.53
CA LEU A 16 15.64 21.57 8.27
C LEU A 16 15.60 20.04 8.49
N THR A 17 16.27 19.54 9.53
CA THR A 17 16.27 18.09 9.85
C THR A 17 14.95 17.61 10.46
N ALA A 18 14.14 18.50 11.05
CA ALA A 18 12.82 18.16 11.57
C ALA A 18 11.79 17.88 10.46
N CYS A 19 11.99 18.38 9.24
CA CYS A 19 11.06 18.13 8.13
C CYS A 19 11.25 16.77 7.45
N VAL A 20 12.44 16.15 7.53
CA VAL A 20 12.70 14.86 6.85
C VAL A 20 12.27 13.64 7.67
N SER A 21 12.07 13.78 8.98
CA SER A 21 11.80 12.63 9.86
C SER A 21 10.34 12.16 9.89
N THR A 22 9.41 12.93 9.31
CA THR A 22 7.97 12.60 9.36
C THR A 22 7.56 11.64 8.24
N SER A 23 8.29 11.60 7.12
CA SER A 23 7.97 10.76 5.97
C SER A 23 8.38 9.29 6.16
N SER A 24 9.48 9.02 6.88
CA SER A 24 9.97 7.65 7.10
C SER A 24 9.08 6.84 8.05
N THR A 25 8.50 7.48 9.05
CA THR A 25 7.65 6.82 10.07
C THR A 25 6.29 6.39 9.49
N TYR A 26 5.77 7.13 8.51
CA TYR A 26 4.52 6.78 7.84
C TYR A 26 4.67 5.55 6.93
N ALA A 27 5.79 5.46 6.20
CA ALA A 27 6.09 4.31 5.34
C ALA A 27 6.27 2.99 6.12
N GLN A 28 6.83 3.06 7.34
CA GLN A 28 7.05 1.88 8.18
C GLN A 28 5.77 1.30 8.81
N ARG A 29 4.70 2.08 8.97
CA ARG A 29 3.45 1.60 9.61
C ARG A 29 2.54 0.82 8.67
N LEU A 30 2.71 0.96 7.36
CA LEU A 30 1.77 0.40 6.39
C LEU A 30 2.07 -1.04 5.97
N GLY A 31 3.25 -1.57 6.32
CA GLY A 31 3.69 -2.88 5.85
C GLY A 31 3.74 -2.98 4.32
N PRO A 32 4.22 -4.09 3.75
CA PRO A 32 3.98 -4.38 2.34
C PRO A 32 2.46 -4.54 2.12
N ALA A 33 1.93 -3.89 1.09
CA ALA A 33 0.53 -4.09 0.71
C ALA A 33 0.29 -5.58 0.42
N PRO A 34 -0.81 -6.17 0.92
CA PRO A 34 -1.10 -7.58 0.66
C PRO A 34 -1.23 -7.79 -0.84
N ARG A 35 -0.55 -8.81 -1.37
CA ARG A 35 -0.76 -9.22 -2.76
C ARG A 35 -2.19 -9.72 -2.88
N VAL A 36 -2.93 -9.13 -3.81
CA VAL A 36 -4.30 -9.54 -4.15
C VAL A 36 -4.34 -10.09 -5.56
N GLN A 37 -5.16 -11.10 -5.78
CA GLN A 37 -5.44 -11.65 -7.10
C GLN A 37 -6.95 -11.69 -7.34
N TYR A 38 -7.37 -11.69 -8.60
CA TYR A 38 -8.79 -11.85 -8.92
C TYR A 38 -9.31 -13.22 -8.46
N ASP A 39 -10.51 -13.21 -7.90
CA ASP A 39 -11.20 -14.44 -7.52
C ASP A 39 -11.93 -15.04 -8.73
N THR A 40 -11.15 -15.68 -9.59
CA THR A 40 -11.63 -16.28 -10.84
C THR A 40 -12.67 -17.39 -10.60
N GLU A 41 -12.58 -18.10 -9.49
CA GLU A 41 -13.53 -19.15 -9.13
C GLU A 41 -14.90 -18.55 -8.81
N TYR A 42 -14.94 -17.52 -7.98
CA TYR A 42 -16.18 -16.80 -7.68
C TYR A 42 -16.78 -16.17 -8.95
N MET A 43 -15.94 -15.49 -9.75
CA MET A 43 -16.39 -14.86 -11.00
C MET A 43 -17.02 -15.89 -11.95
N ALA A 44 -16.39 -17.06 -12.12
CA ALA A 44 -16.91 -18.12 -12.97
C ALA A 44 -18.27 -18.65 -12.49
N LYS A 45 -18.48 -18.79 -11.18
CA LYS A 45 -19.77 -19.21 -10.60
C LYS A 45 -20.87 -18.19 -10.89
N VAL A 46 -20.59 -16.90 -10.71
CA VAL A 46 -21.55 -15.82 -10.98
C VAL A 46 -21.90 -15.73 -12.47
N GLU A 47 -20.89 -15.88 -13.34
CA GLU A 47 -21.10 -15.88 -14.78
C GLU A 47 -21.91 -17.09 -15.25
N ALA A 48 -21.64 -18.28 -14.69
CA ALA A 48 -22.41 -19.48 -14.99
C ALA A 48 -23.88 -19.35 -14.58
N ALA A 49 -24.15 -18.82 -13.38
CA ALA A 49 -25.50 -18.57 -12.90
C ALA A 49 -26.25 -17.55 -13.77
N ASN A 50 -25.59 -16.46 -14.16
CA ASN A 50 -26.21 -15.43 -15.01
C ASN A 50 -26.46 -15.89 -16.44
N ARG A 51 -25.60 -16.78 -16.98
CA ARG A 51 -25.82 -17.36 -18.30
C ARG A 51 -27.10 -18.20 -18.35
N GLN A 52 -27.49 -18.86 -17.25
CA GLN A 52 -28.73 -19.65 -17.18
C GLN A 52 -29.99 -18.80 -17.36
N VAL A 53 -29.92 -17.51 -17.02
CA VAL A 53 -31.04 -16.56 -17.16
C VAL A 53 -30.90 -15.67 -18.40
N GLY A 54 -29.95 -15.98 -19.29
CA GLY A 54 -29.74 -15.24 -20.55
C GLY A 54 -29.10 -13.87 -20.39
N SER A 55 -28.48 -13.58 -19.23
CA SER A 55 -27.78 -12.31 -18.98
C SER A 55 -26.26 -12.46 -19.11
N ARG A 56 -25.55 -11.36 -19.36
CA ARG A 56 -24.09 -11.31 -19.39
C ARG A 56 -23.58 -10.37 -18.30
N VAL A 57 -22.62 -10.85 -17.51
CA VAL A 57 -21.99 -10.08 -16.44
C VAL A 57 -20.81 -9.29 -17.02
N VAL A 58 -20.70 -8.03 -16.59
CA VAL A 58 -19.55 -7.15 -16.87
C VAL A 58 -19.01 -6.66 -15.55
N TRP A 59 -17.74 -6.94 -15.27
CA TRP A 59 -17.10 -6.59 -14.01
C TRP A 59 -16.40 -5.23 -14.13
N ILE A 60 -16.94 -4.22 -13.43
CA ILE A 60 -16.30 -2.89 -13.34
C ILE A 60 -15.23 -2.87 -12.24
N ASN A 61 -15.46 -3.62 -11.16
CA ASN A 61 -14.49 -3.87 -10.09
C ASN A 61 -14.55 -5.36 -9.72
N PRO A 62 -13.78 -6.23 -10.40
CA PRO A 62 -13.84 -7.66 -10.15
C PRO A 62 -13.41 -8.01 -8.72
N PRO A 63 -14.05 -9.01 -8.10
CA PRO A 63 -13.71 -9.43 -6.75
C PRO A 63 -12.28 -9.97 -6.70
N THR A 64 -11.60 -9.68 -5.58
CA THR A 64 -10.22 -10.12 -5.33
C THR A 64 -10.14 -10.91 -4.05
N LYS A 65 -9.14 -11.79 -3.96
CA LYS A 65 -8.77 -12.55 -2.77
C LYS A 65 -7.29 -12.32 -2.41
N PRO A 66 -6.93 -12.35 -1.13
CA PRO A 66 -5.54 -12.29 -0.71
C PRO A 66 -4.78 -13.52 -1.23
N VAL A 67 -3.53 -13.30 -1.64
CA VAL A 67 -2.58 -14.36 -1.93
C VAL A 67 -1.83 -14.65 -0.63
N GLU A 68 -1.94 -15.86 -0.11
CA GLU A 68 -1.04 -16.31 0.95
C GLU A 68 0.37 -16.36 0.36
N GLU A 69 1.25 -15.45 0.79
CA GLU A 69 2.68 -15.61 0.52
C GLU A 69 3.15 -16.80 1.34
N GLU A 70 3.52 -17.87 0.64
CA GLU A 70 4.20 -19.02 1.22
C GLU A 70 5.49 -18.49 1.85
N VAL A 71 5.48 -18.37 3.18
CA VAL A 71 6.63 -17.94 3.95
C VAL A 71 7.67 -19.03 3.72
N ALA A 72 8.66 -18.75 2.86
CA ALA A 72 9.76 -19.66 2.63
C ALA A 72 10.37 -20.02 3.99
N SER A 73 10.16 -21.25 4.45
CA SER A 73 10.77 -21.78 5.65
C SER A 73 12.27 -21.77 5.41
N ALA A 74 12.96 -20.87 6.09
CA ALA A 74 14.42 -20.89 6.16
C ALA A 74 14.82 -22.07 7.03
N ASP A 75 15.16 -23.19 6.38
CA ASP A 75 15.94 -24.28 6.97
C ASP A 75 17.44 -23.91 7.04
#